data_AF-A0A2E3FMV2-F1
#
_entry.id   AF-A0A2E3FMV2-F1
#
_cell.length_a   1.000
_cell.length_b   1.000
_cell.length_c   1.000
_cell.angle_alpha   90.00
_cell.angle_beta   90.00
_cell.angle_gamma   90.00
#
_symmetry.space_group_name_H-M   'P 1'
#
loop_
_entity.id
_entity.type
_entity.pdbx_description
1 polymer ?
#
loop_
_entity_poly.entity_id
_entity_poly.type
_entity_poly.pdbx_seq_one_letter_code
_entity_poly.pdbx_strand_id
1 'polypeptide(L)'
;MLTPHLTALKDSVRTLLLIGGCATVGAGILTLIIGLDTPYAPWDRESNTMFPPVLFTLASFVATVAFCACTTVFHSALKLVTNNPDKWWRVSGGLFLLSYGTLSFMSQTVEAAIMLNILHLIVGIPALVFLPQATRIE
;
A
#
# COMPACT_ATOMS: atom_id res chain seq x y z
N MET A 1 -9.69 1.91 -24.59
CA MET A 1 -9.64 2.45 -23.21
C MET A 1 -8.72 1.64 -22.27
N LEU A 2 -8.53 0.33 -22.46
CA LEU A 2 -7.67 -0.50 -21.58
C LEU A 2 -6.16 -0.30 -21.79
N THR A 3 -5.73 -0.05 -23.04
CA THR A 3 -4.32 0.10 -23.43
C THR A 3 -3.51 1.11 -22.59
N PRO A 4 -3.97 2.35 -22.34
CA PRO A 4 -3.21 3.29 -21.51
C PRO A 4 -2.99 2.80 -20.08
N HIS A 5 -3.94 2.07 -19.50
CA HIS A 5 -3.81 1.50 -18.16
C HIS A 5 -2.80 0.34 -18.12
N LEU A 6 -2.80 -0.53 -19.15
CA LEU A 6 -1.84 -1.62 -19.26
C LEU A 6 -0.40 -1.11 -19.46
N THR A 7 -0.22 -0.07 -20.28
CA THR A 7 1.08 0.58 -20.46
C THR A 7 1.57 1.20 -19.15
N ALA A 8 0.72 1.97 -18.46
CA ALA A 8 1.06 2.56 -17.18
C ALA A 8 1.45 1.51 -16.12
N LEU A 9 0.76 0.37 -16.10
CA LEU A 9 1.10 -0.73 -15.19
C LEU A 9 2.45 -1.35 -15.54
N LYS A 10 2.69 -1.63 -16.83
CA LYS A 10 3.94 -2.18 -17.33
C LYS A 10 5.13 -1.28 -16.98
N ASP A 11 5.00 0.02 -17.19
CA ASP A 11 6.06 0.99 -16.94
C ASP A 11 6.32 1.16 -15.43
N SER A 12 5.30 0.88 -14.60
CA SER A 12 5.40 0.96 -13.15
C SER A 12 5.96 -0.29 -12.49
N VAL A 13 6.13 -1.42 -13.18
CA VAL A 13 6.50 -2.73 -12.58
C VAL A 13 7.71 -2.62 -11.64
N ARG A 14 8.78 -1.93 -12.06
CA ARG A 14 9.98 -1.76 -11.24
C ARG A 14 9.69 -1.00 -9.95
N THR A 15 8.90 0.06 -10.03
CA THR A 15 8.46 0.84 -8.87
C THR A 15 7.57 0.01 -7.95
N LEU A 16 6.64 -0.78 -8.50
CA LEU A 16 5.78 -1.68 -7.72
C LEU A 16 6.59 -2.72 -6.94
N LEU A 17 7.57 -3.36 -7.59
CA LEU A 17 8.45 -4.35 -6.96
C LEU A 17 9.32 -3.71 -5.87
N LEU A 18 9.82 -2.50 -6.10
CA LEU A 18 10.61 -1.77 -5.11
C LEU A 18 9.78 -1.43 -3.86
N ILE A 19 8.59 -0.86 -4.05
CA ILE A 19 7.70 -0.51 -2.93
C ILE A 19 7.24 -1.79 -2.20
N GLY A 20 6.92 -2.85 -2.93
CA GLY A 20 6.60 -4.16 -2.35
C GLY A 20 7.75 -4.76 -1.55
N GLY A 21 8.98 -4.66 -2.06
CA GLY A 21 10.19 -5.08 -1.33
C GLY A 21 10.37 -4.32 -0.01
N CYS A 22 10.22 -2.99 -0.04
CA CYS A 22 10.24 -2.16 1.17
C CYS A 22 9.15 -2.58 2.17
N ALA A 23 7.94 -2.87 1.71
CA ALA A 23 6.86 -3.36 2.57
C ALA A 23 7.20 -4.69 3.24
N THR A 24 7.79 -5.61 2.48
CA THR A 24 8.17 -6.94 2.99
C THR A 24 9.25 -6.83 4.06
N VAL A 25 10.29 -6.06 3.78
CA VAL A 25 11.39 -5.81 4.72
C VAL A 25 10.86 -5.09 5.97
N GLY A 26 10.04 -4.06 5.78
CA GLY A 26 9.40 -3.33 6.88
C GLY A 26 8.54 -4.24 7.76
N ALA A 27 7.67 -5.04 7.15
CA ALA A 27 6.82 -6.00 7.87
C ALA A 27 7.66 -7.05 8.60
N GLY A 28 8.73 -7.57 7.97
CA GLY A 28 9.64 -8.53 8.59
C GLY A 28 10.38 -7.95 9.79
N ILE A 29 10.89 -6.72 9.69
CA ILE A 29 11.52 -6.05 10.82
C ILE A 29 10.51 -5.86 11.96
N LEU A 30 9.33 -5.33 11.67
CA LEU A 30 8.32 -5.03 12.70
C LEU A 30 7.79 -6.29 13.40
N THR A 31 7.56 -7.37 12.65
CA THR A 31 6.86 -8.57 13.18
C THR A 31 7.80 -9.70 13.59
N LEU A 32 8.92 -9.92 12.89
CA LEU A 32 9.85 -11.02 13.18
C LEU A 32 11.03 -10.59 14.06
N ILE A 33 11.52 -9.36 13.90
CA ILE A 33 12.68 -8.87 14.64
C ILE A 33 12.25 -8.13 15.91
N ILE A 34 11.36 -7.16 15.78
CA ILE A 34 10.84 -6.38 16.91
C ILE A 34 9.79 -7.17 17.69
N GLY A 35 8.98 -7.98 16.99
CA GLY A 35 7.96 -8.81 17.60
C GLY A 35 6.64 -8.09 17.89
N LEU A 36 6.31 -7.05 17.11
CA LEU A 36 5.00 -6.41 17.20
C LEU A 36 3.89 -7.36 16.75
N ASP A 37 2.73 -7.26 17.40
CA ASP A 37 1.53 -7.96 16.97
C ASP A 37 1.23 -7.71 15.48
N THR A 38 0.96 -8.79 14.78
CA THR A 38 0.31 -8.77 13.47
C THR A 38 -1.18 -8.49 13.63
N PRO A 39 -1.86 -7.97 12.58
CA PRO A 39 -3.30 -7.83 12.65
C PRO A 39 -4.02 -9.15 12.82
N TYR A 40 -5.28 -9.10 13.25
CA TYR A 40 -6.14 -10.27 13.29
C TYR A 40 -6.26 -10.93 11.91
N ALA A 41 -6.32 -12.25 11.93
CA ALA A 41 -6.48 -13.07 10.75
C ALA A 41 -7.81 -12.73 10.04
N PRO A 42 -7.78 -12.26 8.78
CA PRO A 42 -9.00 -11.80 8.10
C PRO A 42 -10.01 -12.92 7.79
N TRP A 43 -9.56 -14.18 7.84
CA TRP A 43 -10.39 -15.37 7.60
C TRP A 43 -11.10 -15.88 8.86
N ASP A 44 -10.73 -15.40 10.05
CA ASP A 44 -11.33 -15.85 11.30
C ASP A 44 -11.88 -14.65 12.08
N ARG A 45 -13.13 -14.30 11.78
CA ARG A 45 -13.77 -13.09 12.32
C ARG A 45 -14.22 -13.22 13.77
N GLU A 46 -14.32 -14.44 14.29
CA GLU A 46 -14.83 -14.70 15.63
C GLU A 46 -13.73 -15.04 16.64
N SER A 47 -12.48 -15.20 16.19
CA SER A 47 -11.35 -15.46 17.06
C SER A 47 -10.38 -14.29 17.12
N ASN A 48 -9.69 -14.14 18.25
CA ASN A 48 -8.57 -13.21 18.40
C ASN A 48 -7.28 -13.80 17.79
N THR A 49 -7.38 -14.68 16.79
CA THR A 49 -6.22 -15.29 16.15
C THR A 49 -5.50 -14.25 15.31
N MET A 50 -4.22 -14.07 15.60
CA MET A 50 -3.34 -13.17 14.86
C MET A 50 -2.87 -13.79 13.55
N PHE A 51 -2.64 -12.96 12.54
CA PHE A 51 -2.09 -13.38 11.26
C PHE A 51 -0.66 -13.91 11.47
N PRO A 52 -0.31 -15.15 11.09
CA PRO A 52 1.04 -15.66 11.34
C PRO A 52 2.14 -14.73 10.77
N PRO A 53 3.13 -14.29 11.57
CA PRO A 53 4.11 -13.25 11.18
C PRO A 53 4.80 -13.50 9.84
N VAL A 54 5.28 -14.73 9.61
CA VAL A 54 5.92 -15.09 8.33
C VAL A 54 4.96 -14.94 7.15
N LEU A 55 3.72 -15.42 7.30
CA LEU A 55 2.72 -15.25 6.25
C LEU A 55 2.34 -13.78 6.07
N PHE A 56 2.30 -12.98 7.14
CA PHE A 56 2.03 -11.55 7.08
C PHE A 56 3.11 -10.80 6.30
N THR A 57 4.39 -11.16 6.45
CA THR A 57 5.47 -10.56 5.65
C THR A 57 5.28 -10.79 4.16
N LEU A 58 4.95 -12.03 3.75
CA LEU A 58 4.68 -12.35 2.35
C LEU A 58 3.39 -11.68 1.85
N ALA A 59 2.35 -11.68 2.68
CA ALA A 59 1.09 -11.02 2.37
C ALA A 59 1.30 -9.50 2.17
N SER A 60 2.18 -8.88 2.95
CA SER A 60 2.52 -7.46 2.82
C SER A 60 3.14 -7.13 1.45
N PHE A 61 3.99 -8.01 0.90
CA PHE A 61 4.48 -7.88 -0.46
C PHE A 61 3.33 -7.86 -1.48
N VAL A 62 2.50 -8.91 -1.45
CA VAL A 62 1.43 -9.14 -2.42
C VAL A 62 0.39 -8.03 -2.35
N ALA A 63 -0.04 -7.67 -1.14
CA ALA A 63 -0.98 -6.59 -0.89
C ALA A 63 -0.44 -5.26 -1.41
N THR A 64 0.84 -4.96 -1.17
CA THR A 64 1.47 -3.72 -1.63
C THR A 64 1.52 -3.66 -3.15
N VAL A 65 2.01 -4.72 -3.82
CA VAL A 65 2.09 -4.76 -5.28
C VAL A 65 0.69 -4.64 -5.90
N ALA A 66 -0.30 -5.36 -5.37
CA ALA A 66 -1.68 -5.31 -5.86
C ALA A 66 -2.30 -3.92 -5.65
N PHE A 67 -2.14 -3.32 -4.47
CA PHE A 67 -2.69 -2.00 -4.18
C PHE A 67 -2.02 -0.92 -5.02
N CYS A 68 -0.69 -0.93 -5.12
CA CYS A 68 0.03 0.00 -5.97
C CYS A 68 -0.29 -0.19 -7.47
N ALA A 69 -0.56 -1.42 -7.93
CA ALA A 69 -1.07 -1.65 -9.27
C ALA A 69 -2.44 -0.99 -9.49
N CYS A 70 -3.39 -1.19 -8.56
CA CYS A 70 -4.69 -0.50 -8.62
C CYS A 70 -4.54 1.02 -8.63
N THR A 71 -3.62 1.57 -7.85
CA THR A 71 -3.41 3.01 -7.81
C THR A 71 -2.73 3.56 -9.06
N THR A 72 -1.90 2.79 -9.77
CA THR A 72 -1.42 3.19 -11.11
C THR A 72 -2.56 3.34 -12.11
N VAL A 73 -3.54 2.41 -12.08
CA VAL A 73 -4.74 2.50 -12.91
C VAL A 73 -5.57 3.72 -12.53
N PHE A 74 -5.73 3.98 -11.23
CA PHE A 74 -6.42 5.17 -10.73
C PHE A 74 -5.73 6.48 -11.15
N HIS A 75 -4.41 6.59 -11.03
CA HIS A 75 -3.67 7.78 -11.50
C HIS A 75 -3.79 7.94 -13.01
N SER A 76 -3.72 6.86 -13.77
CA SER A 76 -3.98 6.89 -15.22
C SER A 76 -5.40 7.35 -15.54
N ALA A 77 -6.40 6.96 -14.75
CA ALA A 77 -7.77 7.46 -14.90
C ALA A 77 -7.87 8.96 -14.58
N LEU A 78 -7.17 9.45 -13.54
CA LEU A 78 -7.08 10.88 -13.24
C LEU A 78 -6.55 11.67 -14.45
N LYS A 79 -5.55 11.16 -15.18
CA LYS A 79 -5.03 11.83 -16.39
C LYS A 79 -6.10 12.03 -17.47
N LEU A 80 -7.15 11.21 -17.49
CA LEU A 80 -8.23 11.29 -18.47
C LEU A 80 -9.34 12.27 -18.06
N VAL A 81 -9.51 12.51 -16.75
CA VAL A 81 -10.67 13.26 -16.22
C VAL A 81 -10.30 14.61 -15.59
N THR A 82 -9.02 14.89 -15.37
CA THR A 82 -8.58 16.15 -14.75
C THR A 82 -7.36 16.76 -15.44
N ASN A 83 -7.30 18.09 -15.44
CA ASN A 83 -6.17 18.86 -15.94
C ASN A 83 -4.95 18.83 -15.01
N ASN A 84 -5.10 18.33 -13.78
CA ASN A 84 -4.00 18.25 -12.80
C ASN A 84 -4.01 16.90 -12.03
N PRO A 85 -3.67 15.80 -12.71
CA PRO A 85 -3.74 14.44 -12.15
C PRO A 85 -2.83 14.25 -10.93
N ASP A 86 -1.66 14.87 -10.92
CA ASP A 86 -0.68 14.72 -9.83
C ASP A 86 -1.15 15.41 -8.54
N LYS A 87 -1.81 16.57 -8.65
CA LYS A 87 -2.43 17.22 -7.50
C LYS A 87 -3.52 16.33 -6.89
N TRP A 88 -4.43 15.83 -7.73
CA TRP A 88 -5.54 15.00 -7.25
C TRP A 88 -5.07 13.67 -6.68
N TRP A 89 -4.03 13.06 -7.26
CA TRP A 89 -3.36 11.88 -6.72
C TRP A 89 -2.82 12.09 -5.31
N ARG A 90 -2.10 13.20 -5.09
CA ARG A 90 -1.57 13.54 -3.76
C ARG A 90 -2.66 13.84 -2.75
N VAL A 91 -3.72 14.53 -3.16
CA VAL A 91 -4.88 14.81 -2.30
C VAL A 91 -5.59 13.51 -1.91
N SER A 92 -5.92 12.66 -2.88
CA SER A 92 -6.60 11.38 -2.60
C SER A 92 -5.74 10.44 -1.78
N GLY A 93 -4.44 10.36 -2.06
CA GLY A 93 -3.52 9.52 -1.30
C GLY A 93 -3.28 10.06 0.11
N GLY A 94 -3.17 11.37 0.29
CA GLY A 94 -3.09 11.99 1.61
C GLY A 94 -4.35 11.73 2.46
N LEU A 95 -5.53 11.87 1.85
CA LEU A 95 -6.80 11.54 2.51
C LEU A 95 -6.85 10.05 2.89
N PHE A 96 -6.46 9.16 1.98
CA PHE A 96 -6.41 7.72 2.24
C PHE A 96 -5.47 7.38 3.40
N LEU A 97 -4.27 7.97 3.45
CA LEU A 97 -3.31 7.77 4.54
C LEU A 97 -3.90 8.19 5.90
N LEU A 98 -4.58 9.33 5.95
CA LEU A 98 -5.22 9.82 7.18
C LEU A 98 -6.39 8.93 7.61
N SER A 99 -7.26 8.55 6.67
CA SER A 99 -8.42 7.71 6.96
C SER A 99 -8.00 6.30 7.37
N TYR A 100 -7.07 5.68 6.65
CA TYR A 100 -6.57 4.35 7.01
C TYR A 100 -5.86 4.38 8.37
N GLY A 101 -5.00 5.39 8.59
CA GLY A 101 -4.26 5.51 9.83
C GLY A 101 -5.16 5.62 11.05
N THR A 102 -6.23 6.42 10.97
CA THR A 102 -7.19 6.55 12.08
C THR A 102 -8.06 5.31 12.25
N LEU A 103 -8.59 4.72 11.17
CA LEU A 103 -9.46 3.55 11.24
C LEU A 103 -8.74 2.27 11.68
N SER A 104 -7.43 2.16 11.47
CA SER A 104 -6.64 0.99 11.88
C SER A 104 -6.69 0.72 13.40
N PHE A 105 -6.86 1.76 14.22
CA PHE A 105 -6.94 1.64 15.68
C PHE A 105 -8.30 1.12 16.18
N MET A 106 -9.36 1.16 15.35
CA MET A 106 -10.71 0.81 15.80
C MET A 106 -10.98 -0.70 15.86
N SER A 107 -10.12 -1.54 15.27
CA SER A 107 -10.42 -2.96 15.02
C SER A 107 -9.29 -3.93 15.36
N GLN A 108 -8.19 -3.44 15.96
CA GLN A 108 -6.94 -4.18 16.13
C GLN A 108 -6.33 -3.89 17.51
N THR A 109 -5.28 -4.62 17.91
CA THR A 109 -4.47 -4.25 19.08
C THR A 109 -3.71 -2.94 18.79
N VAL A 110 -3.29 -2.24 19.86
CA VAL A 110 -2.52 -0.98 19.71
C VAL A 110 -1.20 -1.23 18.97
N GLU A 111 -0.53 -2.34 19.27
CA GLU A 111 0.71 -2.73 18.60
C GLU A 111 0.49 -3.02 17.11
N ALA A 112 -0.54 -3.79 16.76
CA ALA A 112 -0.89 -4.06 15.37
C ALA A 112 -1.28 -2.79 14.63
N ALA A 113 -1.98 -1.85 15.27
CA ALA A 113 -2.32 -0.56 14.68
C ALA A 113 -1.07 0.29 14.41
N ILE A 114 -0.14 0.38 15.36
CA ILE A 114 1.15 1.08 15.17
C ILE A 114 1.94 0.43 14.04
N MET A 115 2.07 -0.89 14.06
CA MET A 115 2.77 -1.66 13.05
C MET A 115 2.19 -1.41 11.64
N LEU A 116 0.86 -1.49 11.51
CA LEU A 116 0.17 -1.20 10.25
C LEU A 116 0.39 0.24 9.80
N ASN A 117 0.34 1.23 10.69
CA ASN A 117 0.60 2.62 10.34
C ASN A 117 2.03 2.83 9.82
N ILE A 118 3.02 2.26 10.49
CA ILE A 118 4.42 2.33 10.03
C ILE A 118 4.55 1.69 8.65
N LEU A 119 4.00 0.49 8.47
CA LEU A 119 4.02 -0.21 7.19
C LEU A 119 3.30 0.60 6.09
N HIS A 120 2.18 1.23 6.44
CA HIS A 120 1.40 2.06 5.53
C HIS A 120 2.16 3.32 5.11
N LEU A 121 2.97 3.91 6.00
CA LEU A 121 3.85 5.03 5.66
C LEU A 121 5.03 4.58 4.78
N ILE A 122 5.64 3.43 5.09
CA ILE A 122 6.71 2.80 4.28
C ILE A 122 6.25 2.59 2.83
N VAL A 123 4.97 2.25 2.63
CA VAL A 123 4.40 2.03 1.29
C VAL A 123 3.88 3.32 0.67
N GLY A 124 3.06 4.05 1.42
CA GLY A 124 2.25 5.15 0.91
C GLY A 124 3.06 6.38 0.56
N ILE A 125 4.12 6.71 1.32
CA ILE A 125 4.97 7.85 0.99
C ILE A 125 5.73 7.61 -0.33
N PRO A 126 6.44 6.47 -0.51
CA PRO A 126 7.04 6.14 -1.80
C PRO A 126 6.04 6.08 -2.95
N ALA A 127 4.85 5.52 -2.73
CA ALA A 127 3.81 5.47 -3.76
C ALA A 127 3.37 6.87 -4.21
N LEU A 128 3.17 7.79 -3.26
CA LEU A 128 2.79 9.17 -3.54
C LEU A 128 3.85 9.92 -4.36
N VAL A 129 5.13 9.61 -4.14
CA VAL A 129 6.27 10.29 -4.78
C VAL A 129 6.62 9.67 -6.14
N PHE A 130 6.74 8.35 -6.21
CA PHE A 130 7.34 7.66 -7.36
C PHE A 130 6.33 7.23 -8.43
N LEU A 131 5.07 6.93 -8.07
CA LEU A 131 4.08 6.48 -9.08
C LEU A 131 3.77 7.53 -10.16
N PRO A 132 3.64 8.83 -9.85
CA PRO A 132 3.42 9.84 -10.89
C PRO A 132 4.57 9.94 -11.91
N GLN A 133 5.79 9.61 -11.48
CA GLN A 133 6.97 9.60 -12.35
C GLN A 133 6.97 8.36 -13.25
N ALA A 134 6.62 7.20 -12.70
CA ALA A 134 6.59 5.93 -13.43
C ALA A 134 5.50 5.86 -14.52
N THR A 135 4.44 6.66 -14.41
CA THR A 135 3.35 6.70 -15.41
C THR A 135 3.49 7.83 -16.41
N ARG A 136 4.56 8.62 -16.35
CA ARG A 136 4.76 9.77 -17.25
C ARG A 136 5.10 9.24 -18.64
N ILE A 137 4.10 9.24 -19.53
CA ILE A 137 4.29 8.95 -20.95
C ILE A 137 5.04 10.15 -21.53
N GLU A 138 6.26 9.93 -22.00
CA GLU A 138 6.94 10.84 -22.94
C GLU A 138 6.39 10.64 -24.35
#